data_AF-A0A3M8EHB6-F1
#
_entry.id   AF-A0A3M8EHB6-F1
#
_cell.length_a   1.000
_cell.length_b   1.000
_cell.length_c   1.000
_cell.angle_alpha   90.00
_cell.angle_beta   90.00
_cell.angle_gamma   90.00
#
_symmetry.space_group_name_H-M   'P 1'
#
loop_
_entity.id
_entity.type
_entity.pdbx_description
1 polymer ?
#
loop_
_entity_poly.entity_id
_entity_poly.type
_entity_poly.pdbx_seq_one_letter_code
_entity_poly.pdbx_strand_id
1 'polypeptide(L)'
;MWLKFRVELFKRLRLKESWVIFFVLGLIMMNYPFVQIFNKPNRIADIPQLYLYFVGGWAVSILVIYLFTKACNLTEDENDEGDQR
;
A
#
# COMPACT_ATOMS: atom_id res chain seq x y z
N MET A 1 14.71 -6.08 -12.51
CA MET A 1 15.57 -5.51 -11.45
C MET A 1 14.81 -4.64 -10.44
N TRP A 2 13.87 -3.80 -10.89
CA TRP A 2 13.10 -2.88 -10.02
C TRP A 2 12.10 -3.54 -9.04
N LEU A 3 11.50 -4.67 -9.45
CA LEU A 3 10.55 -5.42 -8.61
C LEU A 3 11.19 -6.01 -7.35
N LYS A 4 12.47 -6.42 -7.40
CA LYS A 4 13.17 -7.00 -6.24
C LYS A 4 13.42 -5.96 -5.14
N PHE A 5 13.68 -4.71 -5.51
CA PHE A 5 13.93 -3.63 -4.54
C PHE A 5 12.67 -3.27 -3.74
N ARG A 6 11.49 -3.39 -4.36
CA ARG A 6 10.21 -3.21 -3.67
C ARG A 6 10.01 -4.31 -2.64
N VAL A 7 10.26 -5.56 -3.00
CA VAL A 7 10.07 -6.73 -2.13
C VAL A 7 11.01 -6.69 -0.91
N GLU A 8 12.27 -6.31 -1.09
CA GLU A 8 13.24 -6.26 0.02
C GLU A 8 12.94 -5.15 1.04
N LEU A 9 12.40 -4.02 0.59
CA LEU A 9 11.88 -2.96 1.48
C LEU A 9 10.67 -3.44 2.29
N PHE A 10 9.78 -4.24 1.68
CA PHE A 10 8.60 -4.76 2.36
C PHE A 10 8.91 -5.88 3.36
N LYS A 11 10.01 -6.63 3.18
CA LYS A 11 10.39 -7.77 4.05
C LYS A 11 10.75 -7.36 5.48
N ARG A 12 11.22 -6.13 5.70
CA ARG A 12 11.58 -5.62 7.04
C ARG A 12 10.42 -5.09 7.86
N LEU A 13 9.28 -4.82 7.21
CA LEU A 13 8.11 -4.29 7.88
C LEU A 13 7.42 -5.45 8.61
N ARG A 14 7.80 -5.69 9.86
CA ARG A 14 7.16 -6.73 10.69
C ARG A 14 5.73 -6.32 11.01
N LEU A 15 4.85 -7.27 11.33
CA LEU A 15 3.42 -7.11 11.59
C LEU A 15 2.99 -5.91 12.50
N LYS A 16 3.87 -5.41 13.37
CA LYS A 16 3.63 -4.18 14.16
C LYS A 16 3.71 -2.88 13.33
N GLU A 17 4.50 -2.87 12.27
CA GLU A 17 4.64 -1.74 11.34
C GLU A 17 3.54 -1.69 10.29
N SER A 18 2.73 -2.74 10.11
CA SER A 18 1.62 -2.71 9.15
C SER A 18 0.66 -1.56 9.42
N TRP A 19 0.35 -1.33 10.69
CA TRP A 19 -0.49 -0.19 11.11
C TRP A 19 0.18 1.16 10.85
N VAL A 20 1.52 1.22 10.98
CA VAL A 20 2.31 2.42 10.65
C VAL A 20 2.30 2.67 9.14
N ILE A 21 2.41 1.64 8.30
CA ILE A 21 2.33 1.77 6.84
C ILE A 21 0.97 2.33 6.43
N PHE A 22 -0.11 1.77 6.97
CA PHE A 22 -1.46 2.28 6.75
C PHE A 22 -1.61 3.74 7.17
N PHE A 23 -1.10 4.07 8.35
CA PHE A 23 -1.16 5.42 8.88
C PHE A 23 -0.39 6.40 7.99
N VAL A 24 0.85 6.07 7.63
CA VAL A 24 1.68 6.87 6.72
C VAL A 24 1.03 6.99 5.34
N LEU A 25 0.47 5.91 4.81
CA LEU A 25 -0.22 5.91 3.52
C LEU A 25 -1.45 6.82 3.55
N GLY A 26 -2.26 6.73 4.61
CA GLY A 26 -3.39 7.63 4.84
C GLY A 26 -2.95 9.08 4.99
N LEU A 27 -1.85 9.34 5.71
CA LEU A 27 -1.30 10.68 5.96
C LEU A 27 -0.72 11.31 4.68
N ILE A 28 -0.10 10.51 3.81
CA ILE A 28 0.31 10.92 2.46
C ILE A 28 -0.93 11.21 1.61
N MET A 29 -1.95 10.35 1.66
CA MET A 29 -3.17 10.56 0.88
C MET A 29 -3.92 11.84 1.29
N MET A 30 -3.98 12.13 2.59
CA MET A 30 -4.66 13.31 3.15
C MET A 30 -3.82 14.59 3.08
N ASN A 31 -2.57 14.49 2.64
CA ASN A 31 -1.66 15.64 2.62
C ASN A 31 -2.14 16.69 1.61
N TYR A 32 -2.18 17.94 2.06
CA TYR A 32 -2.61 19.11 1.28
C TYR A 32 -2.08 19.19 -0.17
N PRO A 33 -0.78 19.01 -0.47
CA PRO A 33 -0.26 19.00 -1.84
C PRO A 33 -0.92 17.98 -2.76
N PHE A 34 -1.16 16.75 -2.29
CA PHE A 34 -1.82 15.74 -3.12
C PHE A 34 -3.27 16.10 -3.35
N VAL A 35 -3.99 16.45 -2.29
CA VAL A 35 -5.39 16.89 -2.36
C VAL A 35 -5.54 18.07 -3.32
N GLN A 36 -4.66 19.08 -3.25
CA GLN A 36 -4.70 20.27 -4.09
C GLN A 36 -4.44 19.98 -5.58
N ILE A 37 -3.59 19.00 -5.91
CA ILE A 37 -3.34 18.59 -7.30
C ILE A 37 -4.62 18.05 -7.96
N PHE A 38 -5.41 17.27 -7.20
CA PHE A 38 -6.66 16.66 -7.67
C PHE A 38 -7.89 17.53 -7.39
N ASN A 39 -7.78 18.57 -6.56
CA ASN A 39 -8.82 19.56 -6.28
C ASN A 39 -8.90 20.63 -7.39
N LYS A 40 -8.95 20.19 -8.64
CA LYS A 40 -9.27 21.05 -9.77
C LYS A 40 -10.77 20.95 -10.05
N PRO A 41 -11.44 22.04 -10.49
CA PRO A 41 -12.85 22.00 -10.88
C PRO A 41 -13.10 21.16 -12.15
N ASN A 42 -12.04 20.63 -12.77
CA ASN A 42 -12.16 19.66 -13.86
C ASN A 42 -12.86 18.39 -13.37
N ARG A 43 -13.98 18.08 -14.04
CA ARG A 43 -14.72 16.84 -13.85
C ARG A 43 -14.33 15.89 -14.97
N ILE A 44 -13.98 14.66 -14.62
CA ILE A 44 -13.79 13.58 -15.61
C ILE A 44 -15.09 12.79 -15.59
N ALA A 45 -15.79 12.74 -16.73
CA ALA A 45 -17.08 12.05 -16.85
C ALA A 45 -18.13 12.51 -15.81
N ASP A 46 -18.18 13.82 -15.53
CA ASP A 46 -19.02 14.46 -14.49
C ASP A 46 -18.65 14.15 -13.03
N ILE A 47 -17.67 13.26 -12.80
CA ILE A 47 -17.19 12.90 -11.46
C ILE A 47 -16.05 13.86 -11.03
N PRO A 48 -16.09 14.42 -9.80
CA PRO A 48 -14.99 15.20 -9.27
C PRO A 48 -13.69 14.39 -9.23
N GLN A 49 -12.60 14.96 -9.73
CA GLN A 49 -11.29 14.31 -9.74
C GLN A 49 -10.81 13.93 -8.32
N LEU A 50 -11.25 14.69 -7.31
CA LEU A 50 -11.02 14.38 -5.90
C LEU A 50 -11.65 13.03 -5.47
N TYR A 51 -12.83 12.69 -5.98
CA TYR A 51 -13.50 11.43 -5.66
C TYR A 51 -12.72 10.23 -6.23
N LEU A 52 -12.29 10.32 -7.49
CA LEU A 52 -11.46 9.31 -8.14
C LEU A 52 -10.15 9.10 -7.38
N TYR A 53 -9.57 10.18 -6.86
CA TYR A 53 -8.37 10.11 -6.03
C TYR A 53 -8.60 9.33 -4.73
N PHE A 54 -9.67 9.63 -3.98
CA PHE A 54 -9.99 8.90 -2.75
C PHE A 54 -10.29 7.43 -3.02
N VAL A 55 -11.09 7.12 -4.05
CA VAL A 55 -11.42 5.73 -4.43
C VAL A 55 -10.18 4.98 -4.89
N GLY A 56 -9.36 5.60 -5.74
CA GLY A 56 -8.13 5.00 -6.24
C GLY A 56 -7.12 4.74 -5.12
N GLY A 57 -6.87 5.71 -4.26
CA GLY A 57 -5.93 5.50 -3.16
C GLY A 57 -6.47 4.59 -2.05
N TRP A 58 -7.79 4.47 -1.88
CA TRP A 58 -8.40 3.40 -1.08
C TRP A 58 -8.11 2.01 -1.66
N ALA A 59 -8.29 1.83 -2.97
CA ALA A 59 -7.94 0.58 -3.65
C ALA A 59 -6.44 0.25 -3.56
N VAL A 60 -5.58 1.26 -3.70
CA VAL A 60 -4.12 1.12 -3.49
C VAL A 60 -3.81 0.71 -2.06
N SER A 61 -4.49 1.31 -1.07
CA SER A 61 -4.34 0.92 0.34
C SER A 61 -4.65 -0.56 0.52
N ILE A 62 -5.76 -1.04 -0.05
CA ILE A 62 -6.13 -2.47 0.02
C ILE A 62 -5.09 -3.37 -0.65
N LEU A 63 -4.61 -2.97 -1.83
CA LEU A 63 -3.59 -3.71 -2.58
C LEU A 63 -2.30 -3.85 -1.77
N VAL A 64 -1.87 -2.79 -1.10
CA VAL A 64 -0.66 -2.80 -0.26
C VAL A 64 -0.82 -3.78 0.90
N ILE A 65 -1.96 -3.80 1.59
CA ILE A 65 -2.23 -4.79 2.64
C ILE A 65 -2.22 -6.19 2.07
N TYR A 66 -2.89 -6.41 0.94
CA TYR A 66 -3.02 -7.72 0.34
C TYR A 66 -1.64 -8.31 0.00
N LEU A 67 -0.80 -7.51 -0.65
CA LEU A 67 0.59 -7.88 -0.95
C LEU A 67 1.38 -8.14 0.33
N PHE A 68 1.18 -7.33 1.35
CA PHE A 68 1.84 -7.47 2.63
C PHE A 68 1.46 -8.77 3.36
N THR A 69 0.16 -9.04 3.52
CA THR A 69 -0.35 -10.28 4.12
C THR A 69 0.14 -11.51 3.37
N LYS A 70 0.19 -11.43 2.03
CA LYS A 70 0.73 -12.51 1.20
C LYS A 70 2.25 -12.70 1.41
N ALA A 71 3.01 -11.62 1.50
CA ALA A 71 4.46 -11.68 1.72
C ALA A 71 4.82 -12.24 3.10
N CYS A 72 4.05 -11.90 4.15
CA CYS A 72 4.26 -12.48 5.48
C CYS A 72 3.97 -13.99 5.51
N ASN A 73 2.85 -14.45 4.92
CA ASN A 73 2.54 -15.89 4.87
C ASN A 73 3.62 -16.69 4.12
N LEU A 74 4.16 -16.16 3.02
CA LEU A 74 5.22 -16.86 2.26
C LEU A 74 6.53 -17.05 3.04
N THR A 75 6.78 -16.27 4.08
CA THR A 75 8.01 -16.40 4.90
C THR A 75 7.85 -17.43 6.02
N GLU A 76 6.62 -17.76 6.43
CA GLU A 76 6.37 -18.83 7.41
C GLU A 76 6.55 -20.22 6.78
N ASP A 77 6.08 -20.41 5.54
CA ASP A 77 6.21 -21.71 4.83
C ASP A 77 7.67 -22.12 4.57
N GLU A 78 8.60 -21.18 4.30
CA GLU A 78 10.03 -21.50 4.06
C GLU A 78 10.80 -21.97 5.31
N ASN A 79 10.34 -21.61 6.52
CA ASN A 79 11.03 -21.98 7.77
C ASN A 79 10.60 -23.35 8.32
N ASP A 80 9.41 -23.85 7.97
CA ASP A 80 8.89 -25.13 8.49
C ASP A 80 9.44 -26.35 7.72
N GLU A 81 9.89 -26.18 6.47
CA GLU A 81 10.52 -27.27 5.69
C GLU A 81 12.00 -27.52 6.07
N GLY A 82 12.64 -26.58 6.76
CA GLY A 82 14.06 -26.65 7.14
C GLY A 82 14.36 -27.40 8.44
N ASP A 83 13.36 -27.63 9.30
CA ASP A 83 13.54 -28.26 10.62
C ASP A 83 13.22 -29.77 10.62
N GLN A 84 12.75 -30.32 9.49
CA GLN A 84 12.40 -31.75 9.36
C GLN A 84 13.50 -32.63 8.71
N ARG A 85 14.77 -32.19 8.66
CA ARG A 85 15.88 -32.99 8.11
C ARG A 85 17.04 -33.19 9.07
#